data_AF-A0A9P3M234-F1
#
_entry.id   AF-A0A9P3M234-F1
#
_cell.length_a   1.000
_cell.length_b   1.000
_cell.length_c   1.000
_cell.angle_alpha   90.00
_cell.angle_beta   90.00
_cell.angle_gamma   90.00
#
_symmetry.space_group_name_H-M   'P 1'
#
loop_
_entity.id
_entity.type
_entity.pdbx_description
1 polymer ?
#
loop_
_entity_poly.entity_id
_entity_poly.type
_entity_poly.pdbx_seq_one_letter_code
_entity_poly.pdbx_strand_id
1 'polypeptide(L)'
;MSPSIPQSKVRAARALLMITLGLACLTTVFASLTSAQSTSAHSFQSLAKRQQPPQTQPPFACVVIGECVPCNHLQQETEDTCKETHNRQKIECKYDDPINNENEELKVLLPTYRSCLHVKAVEARRFAHFLSTNIFLALFSGILMIWRKRKLAAAQYRRMARRIGIA
;
A
#
# COMPACT_ATOMS: atom_id res chain seq x y z
N MET A 1 16.53 15.79 -54.39
CA MET A 1 15.94 16.83 -53.52
C MET A 1 15.22 16.12 -52.38
N SER A 2 15.86 16.00 -51.21
CA SER A 2 15.24 15.36 -50.04
C SER A 2 14.69 16.44 -49.11
N PRO A 3 13.43 16.34 -48.66
CA PRO A 3 12.82 17.36 -47.81
C PRO A 3 13.43 17.33 -46.40
N SER A 4 14.01 18.45 -45.99
CA SER A 4 14.55 18.65 -44.64
C SER A 4 13.40 18.88 -43.65
N ILE A 5 13.16 17.91 -42.77
CA ILE A 5 12.13 18.00 -41.72
C ILE A 5 12.57 19.04 -40.68
N PRO A 6 11.72 20.03 -40.32
CA PRO A 6 12.07 21.10 -39.38
C PRO A 6 12.28 20.54 -37.96
N GLN A 7 13.46 20.78 -37.38
CA GLN A 7 13.88 20.27 -36.07
C GLN A 7 12.96 20.67 -34.89
N SER A 8 12.15 21.72 -35.02
CA SER A 8 11.18 22.12 -34.00
C SER A 8 10.09 21.06 -33.78
N LYS A 9 9.65 20.40 -34.85
CA LYS A 9 8.64 19.33 -34.79
C LYS A 9 9.19 18.07 -34.09
N VAL A 10 10.47 17.77 -34.29
CA VAL A 10 11.15 16.61 -33.67
C VAL A 10 11.33 16.79 -32.15
N ARG A 11 11.57 18.02 -31.69
CA ARG A 11 11.70 18.33 -30.25
C ARG A 11 10.35 18.28 -29.53
N ALA A 12 9.30 18.81 -30.16
CA ALA A 12 7.93 18.72 -29.63
C ALA A 12 7.43 17.27 -29.55
N ALA A 13 7.69 16.47 -30.59
CA ALA A 13 7.34 15.04 -30.62
C ALA A 13 8.05 14.24 -29.51
N ARG A 14 9.34 14.51 -29.26
CA ARG A 14 10.08 13.86 -28.15
C ARG A 14 9.57 14.26 -26.76
N ALA A 15 9.17 15.51 -26.57
CA ALA A 15 8.59 15.95 -25.32
C ALA A 15 7.22 15.29 -25.06
N LEU A 16 6.35 15.22 -26.09
CA LEU A 16 5.07 14.51 -26.00
C LEU A 16 5.27 13.00 -25.74
N LEU A 17 6.26 12.37 -26.37
CA LEU A 17 6.54 10.94 -26.17
C LEU A 17 6.97 10.64 -24.72
N MET A 18 7.78 11.51 -24.11
CA MET A 18 8.20 11.35 -22.71
C MET A 18 7.04 11.61 -21.73
N ILE A 19 6.15 12.55 -22.03
CA ILE A 19 4.95 12.83 -21.22
C ILE A 19 3.97 11.65 -21.31
N THR A 20 3.75 11.10 -22.51
CA THR A 20 2.85 9.96 -22.72
C THR A 20 3.39 8.67 -22.10
N LEU A 21 4.71 8.40 -22.20
CA LEU A 21 5.35 7.30 -21.46
C LEU A 21 5.28 7.50 -19.94
N GLY A 22 5.42 8.73 -19.45
CA GLY A 22 5.26 9.07 -18.04
C GLY A 22 3.83 8.82 -17.54
N LEU A 23 2.81 9.27 -18.29
CA LEU A 23 1.40 9.01 -17.97
C LEU A 23 1.03 7.53 -18.11
N ALA A 24 1.59 6.81 -19.09
CA ALA A 24 1.38 5.36 -19.23
C ALA A 24 1.96 4.58 -18.04
N CYS A 25 3.14 4.95 -17.54
CA CYS A 25 3.66 4.40 -16.29
C CYS A 25 2.83 4.78 -15.07
N LEU A 26 2.29 6.01 -15.02
CA LEU A 26 1.45 6.43 -13.91
C LEU A 26 0.12 5.66 -13.88
N THR A 27 -0.46 5.36 -15.05
CA THR A 27 -1.72 4.62 -15.19
C THR A 27 -1.55 3.12 -14.94
N THR A 28 -0.42 2.49 -15.27
CA THR A 28 -0.16 1.09 -14.88
C THR A 28 0.04 0.92 -13.38
N VAL A 29 0.64 1.91 -12.70
CA VAL A 29 0.76 1.93 -11.24
C VAL A 29 -0.62 2.11 -10.59
N PHE A 30 -1.47 2.99 -11.14
CA PHE A 30 -2.84 3.18 -10.65
C PHE A 30 -3.76 1.96 -10.89
N ALA A 31 -3.64 1.30 -12.04
CA ALA A 31 -4.35 0.06 -12.34
C ALA A 31 -3.93 -1.09 -11.39
N SER A 32 -2.65 -1.16 -11.03
CA SER A 32 -2.14 -2.10 -10.02
C SER A 32 -2.69 -1.80 -8.61
N LEU A 33 -2.97 -0.53 -8.32
CA LEU A 33 -3.59 -0.09 -7.05
C LEU A 33 -5.08 -0.48 -6.97
N THR A 34 -5.77 -0.55 -8.11
CA THR A 34 -7.19 -0.95 -8.18
C THR A 34 -7.36 -2.47 -8.28
N SER A 35 -6.41 -3.21 -8.86
CA SER A 35 -6.41 -4.68 -8.85
C SER A 35 -5.98 -5.29 -7.52
N ALA A 36 -5.34 -4.53 -6.62
CA ALA A 36 -5.00 -4.99 -5.28
C ALA A 36 -6.21 -5.12 -4.33
N GLN A 37 -7.43 -4.79 -4.79
CA GLN A 37 -8.64 -4.79 -3.97
C GLN A 37 -9.56 -6.01 -4.17
N SER A 38 -9.18 -7.00 -5.00
CA SER A 38 -10.14 -8.05 -5.41
C SER A 38 -9.51 -9.42 -5.63
N THR A 39 -8.72 -9.97 -4.70
CA THR A 39 -8.61 -11.44 -4.48
C THR A 39 -7.69 -11.74 -3.29
N SER A 40 -8.26 -11.79 -2.09
CA SER A 40 -7.74 -12.66 -1.02
C SER A 40 -8.86 -12.95 -0.01
N ALA A 41 -10.01 -13.42 -0.51
CA ALA A 41 -11.06 -14.02 0.32
C ALA A 41 -10.78 -15.52 0.59
N HIS A 42 -9.72 -16.09 0.04
CA HIS A 42 -9.25 -17.44 0.34
C HIS A 42 -7.72 -17.42 0.40
N SER A 43 -7.14 -18.10 1.40
CA SER A 43 -5.69 -18.31 1.59
C SER A 43 -4.92 -17.35 2.52
N PHE A 44 -5.51 -17.00 3.68
CA PHE A 44 -4.75 -16.66 4.90
C PHE A 44 -4.98 -17.67 6.04
N GLN A 45 -5.38 -18.91 5.71
CA GLN A 45 -5.56 -19.97 6.73
C GLN A 45 -4.27 -20.69 7.13
N SER A 46 -3.12 -20.48 6.48
CA SER A 46 -1.93 -21.31 6.73
C SER A 46 -0.77 -20.67 7.49
N LEU A 47 -0.82 -19.38 7.85
CA LEU A 47 0.28 -18.72 8.57
C LEU A 47 -0.10 -18.06 9.91
N ALA A 48 -1.16 -18.54 10.56
CA ALA A 48 -1.47 -18.22 11.96
C ALA A 48 -1.33 -19.46 12.88
N LYS A 49 -0.49 -20.43 12.49
CA LYS A 49 -0.15 -21.63 13.28
C LYS A 49 1.27 -21.53 13.87
N ARG A 50 1.56 -20.38 14.48
CA ARG A 50 2.73 -20.07 15.34
C ARG A 50 2.30 -18.84 16.14
N GLN A 51 2.12 -18.81 17.46
CA GLN A 51 2.34 -19.75 18.53
C GLN A 51 1.06 -19.82 19.37
N GLN A 52 0.60 -21.02 19.69
CA GLN A 52 -0.11 -21.25 20.94
C GLN A 52 0.60 -22.43 21.63
N PRO A 53 0.97 -22.31 22.91
CA PRO A 53 1.52 -23.43 23.66
C PRO A 53 0.50 -24.59 23.69
N PRO A 54 0.94 -25.83 23.91
CA PRO A 54 0.07 -27.00 23.96
C PRO A 54 -0.77 -26.94 25.23
N GLN A 55 -1.91 -26.26 25.15
CA GLN A 55 -2.95 -26.29 26.16
C GLN A 55 -4.13 -26.97 25.51
N THR A 56 -4.60 -28.03 26.17
CA THR A 56 -5.86 -28.75 25.96
C THR A 56 -6.81 -27.99 25.05
N GLN A 57 -7.12 -28.55 23.86
CA GLN A 57 -8.03 -27.87 22.93
C GLN A 57 -9.28 -27.48 23.71
N PRO A 58 -9.62 -26.18 23.78
CA PRO A 58 -10.86 -25.78 24.42
C PRO A 58 -12.01 -26.46 23.67
N PRO A 59 -13.11 -26.83 24.36
CA PRO A 59 -14.26 -27.50 23.75
C PRO A 59 -15.11 -26.56 22.87
N PHE A 60 -14.48 -25.52 22.31
CA PHE A 60 -15.12 -24.50 21.50
C PHE A 60 -14.22 -24.11 20.32
N ALA A 61 -14.85 -23.98 19.16
CA ALA A 61 -14.24 -23.52 17.93
C ALA A 61 -14.60 -22.04 17.69
N CYS A 62 -13.59 -21.22 17.39
CA CYS A 62 -13.76 -19.78 17.13
C CYS A 62 -13.54 -19.43 15.66
N VAL A 63 -14.46 -18.66 15.09
CA VAL A 63 -14.40 -18.13 13.73
C VAL A 63 -14.25 -16.61 13.77
N VAL A 64 -13.50 -16.11 12.81
CA VAL A 64 -13.23 -14.68 12.65
C VAL A 64 -14.34 -14.04 11.86
N ILE A 65 -14.96 -13.00 12.41
CA ILE A 65 -16.09 -12.30 11.76
C ILE A 65 -15.71 -10.86 11.41
N GLY A 66 -14.98 -10.19 12.28
CA GLY A 66 -14.63 -8.78 12.11
C GLY A 66 -13.26 -8.55 11.48
N GLU A 67 -13.01 -7.30 11.10
CA GLU A 67 -11.66 -6.83 10.79
C GLU A 67 -10.85 -6.57 12.06
N CYS A 68 -9.52 -6.54 11.93
CA CYS A 68 -8.62 -6.13 12.99
C CYS A 68 -8.66 -4.59 13.09
N VAL A 69 -8.99 -4.08 14.28
CA VAL A 69 -9.19 -2.65 14.55
C VAL A 69 -8.28 -2.25 15.73
N PRO A 70 -7.66 -1.07 15.69
CA PRO A 70 -6.87 -0.57 16.81
C PRO A 70 -7.75 -0.34 18.05
N CYS A 71 -7.22 -0.68 19.22
CA CYS A 71 -7.91 -0.44 20.48
C CYS A 71 -7.81 1.03 20.88
N ASN A 72 -8.89 1.56 21.48
CA ASN A 72 -8.87 2.89 22.10
C ASN A 72 -8.02 2.87 23.39
N HIS A 73 -7.58 4.05 23.84
CA HIS A 73 -6.72 4.16 25.03
C HIS A 73 -7.33 3.51 26.28
N LEU A 74 -8.63 3.69 26.52
CA LEU A 74 -9.33 3.06 27.65
C LEU A 74 -9.40 1.53 27.52
N GLN A 75 -9.49 1.01 26.29
CA GLN A 75 -9.58 -0.43 26.03
C GLN A 75 -8.22 -1.10 26.21
N GLN A 76 -7.13 -0.39 25.96
CA GLN A 76 -5.78 -0.91 26.19
C GLN A 76 -5.51 -1.15 27.68
N GLU A 77 -6.11 -0.34 28.57
CA GLU A 77 -5.97 -0.51 30.02
C GLU A 77 -6.95 -1.54 30.60
N THR A 78 -8.18 -1.57 30.08
CA THR A 78 -9.26 -2.40 30.66
C THR A 78 -9.37 -3.79 30.06
N GLU A 79 -9.03 -3.98 28.77
CA GLU A 79 -9.25 -5.24 28.04
C GLU A 79 -7.92 -5.97 27.82
N ASP A 80 -7.78 -7.17 28.38
CA ASP A 80 -6.54 -7.97 28.28
C ASP A 80 -6.16 -8.28 26.82
N THR A 81 -7.17 -8.40 25.96
CA THR A 81 -7.02 -8.65 24.52
C THR A 81 -6.23 -7.57 23.80
N CYS A 82 -6.25 -6.34 24.31
CA CYS A 82 -5.58 -5.18 23.73
C CYS A 82 -4.17 -4.96 24.28
N LYS A 83 -3.79 -5.56 25.40
CA LYS A 83 -2.51 -5.27 26.10
C LYS A 83 -1.27 -5.65 25.29
N GLU A 84 -1.33 -6.76 24.56
CA GLU A 84 -0.15 -7.26 23.83
C GLU A 84 0.07 -6.52 22.50
N THR A 85 -0.98 -6.43 21.69
CA THR A 85 -0.85 -6.00 20.28
C THR A 85 -1.45 -4.63 20.00
N HIS A 86 -2.17 -4.04 20.96
CA HIS A 86 -2.91 -2.79 20.83
C HIS A 86 -3.98 -2.81 19.72
N ASN A 87 -4.30 -3.98 19.17
CA ASN A 87 -5.36 -4.18 18.19
C ASN A 87 -6.20 -5.39 18.58
N ARG A 88 -7.49 -5.34 18.22
CA ARG A 88 -8.45 -6.40 18.49
C ARG A 88 -9.26 -6.75 17.26
N GLN A 89 -9.72 -7.99 17.20
CA GLN A 89 -10.57 -8.49 16.12
C GLN A 89 -11.76 -9.23 16.72
N LYS A 90 -12.95 -8.97 16.15
CA LYS A 90 -14.18 -9.65 16.57
C LYS A 90 -14.19 -11.10 16.10
N ILE A 91 -14.44 -12.00 17.04
CA ILE A 91 -14.61 -13.44 16.81
C ILE A 91 -15.96 -13.90 17.36
N GLU A 92 -16.44 -15.02 16.81
CA GLU A 92 -17.57 -15.75 17.35
C GLU A 92 -17.11 -17.18 17.61
N CYS A 93 -17.24 -17.60 18.86
CA CYS A 93 -16.95 -18.95 19.27
C CYS A 93 -18.24 -19.75 19.37
N LYS A 94 -18.16 -21.05 19.13
CA LYS A 94 -19.24 -22.01 19.29
C LYS A 94 -18.70 -23.25 20.00
N TYR A 95 -19.46 -23.79 20.95
CA TYR A 95 -19.12 -25.09 21.53
C TYR A 95 -19.27 -26.19 20.47
N ASP A 96 -18.38 -27.18 20.53
CA ASP A 96 -18.44 -28.35 19.65
C ASP A 96 -19.64 -29.25 20.00
N ASP A 97 -20.06 -29.26 21.26
CA ASP A 97 -21.22 -30.01 21.73
C ASP A 97 -22.54 -29.26 21.41
N PRO A 98 -23.51 -29.91 20.73
CA PRO A 98 -24.78 -29.27 20.37
C PRO A 98 -25.62 -28.87 21.60
N ILE A 99 -25.55 -29.65 22.68
CA ILE A 99 -26.27 -29.40 23.94
C ILE A 99 -25.80 -28.08 24.59
N ASN A 100 -24.49 -27.83 24.58
CA ASN A 100 -23.90 -26.63 25.15
C ASN A 100 -24.06 -25.41 24.23
N ASN A 101 -24.27 -25.65 22.93
CA ASN A 101 -24.53 -24.60 21.94
C ASN A 101 -25.94 -24.01 22.05
N GLU A 102 -26.92 -24.70 22.63
CA GLU A 102 -28.27 -24.14 22.78
C GLU A 102 -28.41 -23.28 24.05
N ASN A 103 -27.55 -23.50 25.05
CA ASN A 103 -27.55 -22.75 26.30
C ASN A 103 -27.02 -21.31 26.10
N GLU A 104 -27.90 -20.32 26.15
CA GLU A 104 -27.53 -18.90 26.01
C GLU A 104 -26.59 -18.42 27.13
N GLU A 105 -26.76 -18.90 28.36
CA GLU A 105 -25.88 -18.57 29.48
C GLU A 105 -24.43 -18.99 29.22
N LEU A 106 -24.22 -20.17 28.61
CA LEU A 106 -22.89 -20.66 28.27
C LEU A 106 -22.25 -19.86 27.14
N LYS A 107 -23.04 -19.29 26.22
CA LYS A 107 -22.53 -18.44 25.13
C LYS A 107 -21.97 -17.10 25.63
N VAL A 108 -22.52 -16.56 26.72
CA VAL A 108 -22.04 -15.27 27.28
C VAL A 108 -20.61 -15.38 27.81
N LEU A 109 -20.17 -16.57 28.22
CA LEU A 109 -18.81 -16.82 28.70
C LEU A 109 -17.77 -16.88 27.58
N LEU A 110 -18.18 -16.93 26.31
CA LEU A 110 -17.26 -17.08 25.19
C LEU A 110 -16.55 -15.76 24.85
N PRO A 111 -15.24 -15.80 24.56
CA PRO A 111 -14.51 -14.61 24.18
C PRO A 111 -15.06 -14.06 22.86
N THR A 112 -15.44 -12.79 22.87
CA THR A 112 -15.96 -12.09 21.67
C THR A 112 -14.84 -11.40 20.88
N TYR A 113 -13.66 -11.22 21.49
CA TYR A 113 -12.53 -10.54 20.89
C TYR A 113 -11.24 -11.32 21.06
N ARG A 114 -10.34 -11.20 20.08
CA ARG A 114 -8.95 -11.70 20.15
C ARG A 114 -7.96 -10.63 19.70
N SER A 115 -6.71 -10.76 20.14
CA SER A 115 -5.60 -9.91 19.70
C SER A 115 -5.28 -10.16 18.23
N CYS A 116 -4.81 -9.12 17.53
CA CYS A 116 -4.44 -9.23 16.12
C CYS A 116 -3.24 -8.33 15.80
N LEU A 117 -2.38 -8.80 14.89
CA LEU A 117 -1.14 -8.11 14.57
C LEU A 117 -1.31 -7.02 13.50
N HIS A 118 -2.26 -7.20 12.57
CA HIS A 118 -2.27 -6.48 11.29
C HIS A 118 -3.61 -5.78 11.06
N VAL A 119 -3.58 -4.45 11.08
CA VAL A 119 -4.71 -3.59 10.78
C VAL A 119 -4.59 -3.15 9.32
N LYS A 120 -5.44 -3.68 8.44
CA LYS A 120 -5.41 -3.42 6.99
C LYS A 120 -5.35 -1.92 6.66
N ALA A 121 -6.13 -1.11 7.38
CA ALA A 121 -6.19 0.34 7.15
C ALA A 121 -4.86 1.06 7.49
N VAL A 122 -4.17 0.64 8.56
CA VAL A 122 -2.90 1.24 8.98
C VAL A 122 -1.78 0.87 8.01
N GLU A 123 -1.77 -0.37 7.54
CA GLU A 123 -0.80 -0.87 6.57
C GLU A 123 -0.93 -0.17 5.22
N ALA A 124 -2.16 -0.02 4.72
CA ALA A 124 -2.43 0.69 3.47
C ALA A 124 -1.89 2.13 3.51
N ARG A 125 -2.08 2.82 4.65
CA ARG A 125 -1.56 4.19 4.83
C ARG A 125 -0.03 4.24 4.84
N ARG A 126 0.63 3.29 5.50
CA ARG A 126 2.10 3.20 5.52
C ARG A 126 2.66 2.93 4.13
N PHE A 127 2.02 2.01 3.39
CA PHE A 127 2.40 1.70 2.03
C PHE A 127 2.23 2.91 1.10
N ALA A 128 1.09 3.61 1.20
CA ALA A 128 0.84 4.82 0.42
C ALA A 128 1.89 5.91 0.68
N HIS A 129 2.32 6.08 1.93
CA HIS A 129 3.35 7.03 2.31
C HIS A 129 4.73 6.68 1.72
N PHE A 130 5.09 5.40 1.74
CA PHE A 130 6.34 4.93 1.12
C PHE A 130 6.33 5.16 -0.39
N LEU A 131 5.23 4.79 -1.05
CA LEU A 131 5.05 4.96 -2.48
C LEU A 131 5.10 6.44 -2.87
N SER A 132 4.41 7.32 -2.14
CA SER A 132 4.38 8.76 -2.42
C SER A 132 5.77 9.38 -2.31
N THR A 133 6.56 8.97 -1.30
CA THR A 133 7.93 9.46 -1.10
C THR A 133 8.85 9.07 -2.27
N ASN A 134 8.77 7.83 -2.75
CA ASN A 134 9.57 7.37 -3.89
C ASN A 134 9.20 8.08 -5.19
N ILE A 135 7.90 8.25 -5.46
CA ILE A 135 7.43 8.97 -6.65
C ILE A 135 7.89 10.43 -6.60
N PHE A 136 7.80 11.08 -5.43
CA PHE A 136 8.28 12.45 -5.25
C PHE A 136 9.77 12.59 -5.54
N LEU A 137 10.61 11.70 -5.01
CA LEU A 137 12.06 11.71 -5.26
C LEU A 137 12.39 11.45 -6.73
N ALA A 138 11.67 10.53 -7.39
CA ALA A 138 11.84 10.24 -8.81
C ALA A 138 11.50 11.46 -9.68
N LEU A 139 10.39 12.15 -9.39
CA LEU A 139 10.00 13.38 -10.08
C LEU A 139 11.02 14.50 -9.86
N PHE A 140 11.46 14.70 -8.61
CA PHE A 140 12.44 15.71 -8.28
C PHE A 140 13.78 15.48 -9.00
N SER A 141 14.25 14.23 -9.00
CA SER A 141 15.44 13.81 -9.76
C SER A 141 15.28 14.06 -11.27
N GLY A 142 14.13 13.71 -11.84
CA GLY A 142 13.81 13.96 -13.25
C GLY A 142 13.83 15.46 -13.60
N ILE A 143 13.23 16.30 -12.76
CA ILE A 143 13.20 17.76 -12.92
C ILE A 143 14.63 18.31 -12.89
N LEU A 144 15.45 17.90 -11.92
CA LEU A 144 16.85 18.32 -11.82
C LEU A 144 17.66 17.90 -13.05
N MET A 145 17.47 16.69 -13.55
CA MET A 145 18.12 16.24 -14.78
C MET A 145 17.74 17.10 -15.99
N ILE A 146 16.44 17.41 -16.15
CA ILE A 146 15.96 18.27 -17.25
C ILE A 146 16.55 19.67 -17.11
N TRP A 147 16.51 20.24 -15.90
CA TRP A 147 17.07 21.57 -15.64
C TRP A 147 18.57 21.63 -15.95
N ARG A 148 19.34 20.63 -15.50
CA ARG A 148 20.77 20.51 -15.81
C ARG A 148 21.03 20.40 -17.31
N LYS A 149 20.25 19.59 -18.04
CA LYS A 149 20.37 19.47 -19.51
C LYS A 149 20.06 20.78 -20.22
N ARG A 150 19.04 21.53 -19.78
CA ARG A 150 18.70 22.85 -20.34
C ARG A 150 19.83 23.85 -20.12
N LYS A 151 20.44 23.88 -18.94
CA LYS A 151 21.60 24.74 -18.63
C LYS A 151 22.80 24.42 -19.52
N LEU A 152 23.11 23.13 -19.72
CA LEU A 152 24.22 22.69 -20.57
C LEU A 152 23.99 23.03 -22.05
N ALA A 153 22.78 22.80 -22.57
CA ALA A 153 22.43 23.14 -23.94
C ALA A 153 22.53 24.65 -24.20
N ALA A 154 22.01 25.49 -23.29
CA ALA A 154 22.12 26.94 -23.40
C ALA A 154 23.59 27.41 -23.45
N ALA A 155 24.48 26.78 -22.68
CA ALA A 155 25.91 27.08 -22.74
C ALA A 155 26.54 26.69 -24.08
N GLN A 156 26.16 25.56 -24.68
CA GLN A 156 26.63 25.14 -26.01
C GLN A 156 26.14 26.07 -27.11
N TYR A 157 24.87 26.48 -27.10
CA TYR A 157 24.34 27.45 -28.06
C TYR A 157 25.10 28.77 -28.01
N ARG A 158 25.43 29.28 -26.82
CA ARG A 158 26.26 30.49 -26.66
C ARG A 158 27.67 30.34 -27.25
N ARG A 159 28.28 29.16 -27.16
CA ARG A 159 29.60 28.89 -27.75
C ARG A 159 29.55 28.85 -29.29
N MET A 160 28.48 28.29 -29.86
CA MET A 160 28.29 28.28 -31.32
C MET A 160 27.96 29.67 -31.86
N ALA A 161 27.07 30.43 -31.19
CA ALA A 161 26.74 31.80 -31.57
C ALA A 161 27.98 32.70 -31.62
N ARG A 162 28.87 32.59 -30.62
CA ARG A 162 30.16 33.30 -30.58
C ARG A 162 31.08 32.98 -31.77
N ARG A 163 31.01 31.76 -32.34
CA ARG A 163 31.81 31.38 -33.51
C ARG A 163 31.24 31.90 -34.83
N ILE A 164 29.96 32.26 -34.87
CA ILE A 164 29.27 32.74 -36.08
C ILE A 164 29.30 34.28 -36.16
N GLY A 165 29.83 34.96 -35.12
CA GLY A 165 29.94 36.43 -35.10
C GLY A 165 28.62 37.17 -34.89
N ILE A 166 27.55 36.44 -34.53
CA ILE A 166 26.28 37.02 -34.13
C ILE A 166 26.37 37.25 -32.61
N ALA A 167 26.88 38.41 -32.23
CA ALA A 167 26.86 38.93 -30.87
C ALA A 167 26.12 40.27 -30.87
#